data_AF-A0A454CNV4-F1
#
_entry.id   AF-A0A454CNV4-F1
#
_cell.length_a   1.000
_cell.length_b   1.000
_cell.length_c   1.000
_cell.angle_alpha   90.00
_cell.angle_beta   90.00
_cell.angle_gamma   90.00
#
_symmetry.space_group_name_H-M   'P 1'
#
loop_
_entity.id
_entity.type
_entity.pdbx_description
1 polymer ?
#
loop_
_entity_poly.entity_id
_entity_poly.type
_entity_poly.pdbx_seq_one_letter_code
_entity_poly.pdbx_strand_id
1 'polypeptide(L)'
;GSKGLPKKNIKLMNGKPLIQWTIETALQTTEIDSVLVTTDCPEIQSVALAVGAECPFLRPDALASDTATSFDAVKHSLDYYAQELGREFDIIVLLEPTSPLRENTDISNMLSKLEQHYQTHDGIVSLGEVSEHPSI
;
A
#
# COMPACT_ATOMS: atom_id res chain seq x y z
N GLY A 1 -6.37 -12.60 5.43
CA GLY A 1 -6.15 -12.05 6.81
C GLY A 1 -4.75 -12.35 7.35
N SER A 2 -4.28 -11.65 8.39
CA SER A 2 -2.92 -11.89 8.93
C SER A 2 -2.87 -13.22 9.72
N LYS A 3 -2.31 -14.27 9.11
CA LYS A 3 -2.26 -15.63 9.68
C LYS A 3 -1.35 -15.75 10.90
N GLY A 4 -0.21 -15.06 10.90
CA GLY A 4 0.79 -15.16 11.97
C GLY A 4 0.48 -14.30 13.21
N LEU A 5 -0.10 -13.11 13.01
CA LEU A 5 -0.42 -12.19 14.10
C LEU A 5 -1.81 -11.57 13.85
N PRO A 6 -2.85 -12.01 14.59
CA PRO A 6 -4.19 -11.45 14.45
C PRO A 6 -4.17 -9.92 14.59
N LYS A 7 -4.90 -9.24 13.68
CA LYS A 7 -5.01 -7.77 13.64
C LYS A 7 -3.66 -7.03 13.56
N LYS A 8 -2.61 -7.65 12.99
CA LYS A 8 -1.25 -7.07 12.86
C LYS A 8 -1.25 -5.61 12.42
N ASN A 9 -2.01 -5.27 11.38
CA ASN A 9 -1.99 -3.93 10.77
C ASN A 9 -2.53 -2.82 11.68
N ILE A 10 -3.32 -3.14 12.70
CA ILE A 10 -3.84 -2.16 13.68
C ILE A 10 -3.25 -2.32 15.08
N LYS A 11 -2.34 -3.28 15.27
CA LYS A 11 -1.58 -3.35 16.51
C LYS A 11 -0.64 -2.15 16.62
N LEU A 12 -0.47 -1.67 17.84
CA LEU A 12 0.40 -0.54 18.12
C LEU A 12 1.87 -0.94 17.99
N MET A 13 2.62 -0.16 17.21
CA MET A 13 4.07 -0.10 17.17
C MET A 13 4.46 1.32 17.53
N ASN A 14 5.22 1.49 18.60
CA ASN A 14 5.65 2.80 19.12
C ASN A 14 4.49 3.81 19.28
N GLY A 15 3.36 3.34 19.80
CA GLY A 15 2.18 4.17 20.09
C GLY A 15 1.23 4.43 18.93
N LYS A 16 1.56 3.98 17.70
CA LYS A 16 0.70 4.12 16.51
C LYS A 16 0.32 2.75 15.93
N PRO A 17 -0.91 2.54 15.42
CA PRO A 17 -1.24 1.39 14.59
C PRO A 17 -0.20 1.16 13.49
N LEU A 18 0.19 -0.10 13.24
CA LEU A 18 1.24 -0.43 12.28
C LEU A 18 1.00 0.22 10.89
N ILE A 19 -0.23 0.14 10.38
CA ILE A 19 -0.60 0.71 9.07
C ILE A 19 -0.48 2.23 9.02
N GLN A 20 -0.67 2.91 10.15
CA GLN A 20 -0.59 4.37 10.21
C GLN A 20 0.79 4.88 9.80
N TRP A 21 1.86 4.16 10.14
CA TRP A 21 3.22 4.53 9.71
C TRP A 21 3.34 4.62 8.19
N THR A 22 2.85 3.61 7.47
CA THR A 22 2.90 3.60 5.99
C THR A 22 1.99 4.66 5.37
N ILE A 23 0.81 4.89 5.95
CA ILE A 23 -0.11 5.94 5.47
C ILE A 23 0.52 7.33 5.63
N GLU A 24 1.06 7.63 6.82
CA GLU A 24 1.70 8.92 7.07
C GLU A 24 2.91 9.14 6.16
N THR A 25 3.75 8.12 5.96
CA THR A 25 4.87 8.20 5.01
C THR A 25 4.38 8.53 3.60
N ALA A 26 3.33 7.87 3.11
CA ALA A 26 2.77 8.11 1.78
C ALA A 26 2.17 9.52 1.65
N LEU A 27 1.44 9.99 2.67
CA LEU A 27 0.86 11.34 2.70
C LEU A 27 1.92 12.45 2.79
N GLN A 28 3.12 12.13 3.30
CA GLN A 28 4.26 13.05 3.36
C GLN A 28 5.10 13.07 2.08
N THR A 29 4.85 12.17 1.12
CA THR A 29 5.49 12.16 -0.19
C THR A 29 4.72 13.05 -1.14
N THR A 30 5.33 14.17 -1.55
CA THR A 30 4.69 15.21 -2.37
C THR A 30 4.31 14.76 -3.78
N GLU A 31 4.94 13.71 -4.27
CA GLU A 31 4.76 13.11 -5.59
C GLU A 31 3.56 12.14 -5.63
N ILE A 32 2.90 11.87 -4.49
CA ILE A 32 1.71 11.02 -4.43
C ILE A 32 0.45 11.89 -4.42
N ASP A 33 -0.36 11.77 -5.47
CA ASP A 33 -1.62 12.52 -5.61
C ASP A 33 -2.76 11.98 -4.74
N SER A 34 -2.75 10.68 -4.43
CA SER A 34 -3.82 10.01 -3.70
C SER A 34 -3.29 8.82 -2.91
N VAL A 35 -3.69 8.73 -1.64
CA VAL A 35 -3.32 7.62 -0.75
C VAL A 35 -4.58 6.82 -0.43
N LEU A 36 -4.67 5.60 -0.96
CA LEU A 36 -5.78 4.69 -0.75
C LEU A 36 -5.38 3.53 0.17
N VAL A 37 -6.27 3.18 1.10
CA VAL A 37 -6.24 1.91 1.82
C VAL A 37 -7.39 1.02 1.34
N THR A 38 -7.05 -0.15 0.80
CA THR A 38 -8.03 -1.20 0.48
C THR A 38 -8.07 -2.25 1.59
N THR A 39 -9.25 -2.49 2.17
CA THR A 39 -9.42 -3.40 3.30
C THR A 39 -10.83 -3.96 3.38
N ASP A 40 -10.95 -5.16 3.93
CA ASP A 40 -12.18 -5.85 4.33
C ASP A 40 -12.53 -5.60 5.81
N CYS A 41 -11.65 -4.93 6.56
CA CYS A 41 -11.80 -4.74 8.00
C CYS A 41 -12.26 -3.31 8.33
N PRO A 42 -13.46 -3.13 8.93
CA PRO A 42 -13.95 -1.81 9.33
C PRO A 42 -13.03 -1.06 10.31
N GLU A 43 -12.31 -1.78 11.18
CA GLU A 43 -11.33 -1.19 12.09
C GLU A 43 -10.13 -0.59 11.34
N ILE A 44 -9.65 -1.27 10.28
CA ILE A 44 -8.57 -0.74 9.42
C ILE A 44 -9.07 0.48 8.64
N GLN A 45 -10.29 0.41 8.08
CA GLN A 45 -10.90 1.54 7.38
C GLN A 45 -11.01 2.77 8.28
N SER A 46 -11.45 2.58 9.53
CA SER A 46 -11.55 3.66 10.52
C SER A 46 -10.19 4.32 10.80
N VAL A 47 -9.13 3.53 10.95
CA VAL A 47 -7.76 4.05 11.11
C VAL A 47 -7.31 4.82 9.87
N ALA A 48 -7.55 4.29 8.68
CA ALA A 48 -7.14 4.93 7.43
C ALA A 48 -7.77 6.31 7.25
N LEU A 49 -9.10 6.40 7.43
CA LEU A 49 -9.85 7.64 7.32
C LEU A 49 -9.41 8.67 8.38
N ALA A 50 -9.14 8.22 9.61
CA ALA A 50 -8.72 9.11 10.70
C ALA A 50 -7.35 9.75 10.46
N VAL A 51 -6.48 9.12 9.67
CA VAL A 51 -5.13 9.61 9.35
C VAL A 51 -5.13 10.42 8.04
N GLY A 52 -6.23 10.42 7.29
CA GLY A 52 -6.40 11.22 6.07
C GLY A 52 -6.19 10.45 4.76
N ALA A 53 -6.09 9.13 4.80
CA ALA A 53 -6.14 8.31 3.59
C ALA A 53 -7.57 8.12 3.09
N GLU A 54 -7.71 7.91 1.79
CA GLU A 54 -8.95 7.46 1.17
C GLU A 54 -9.20 5.98 1.53
N CYS A 55 -10.43 5.64 1.86
CA CYS A 55 -10.87 4.25 2.06
C CYS A 55 -12.38 4.14 1.74
N PRO A 56 -12.79 4.38 0.48
CA PRO A 56 -14.18 4.67 0.13
C PRO A 56 -15.11 3.45 0.17
N PHE A 57 -14.55 2.25 0.19
CA PHE A 57 -15.29 0.98 0.23
C PHE A 57 -14.62 -0.02 1.17
N LEU A 58 -15.39 -1.03 1.57
CA LEU A 58 -14.84 -2.27 2.09
C LEU A 58 -14.69 -3.26 0.94
N ARG A 59 -13.52 -3.89 0.87
CA ARG A 59 -13.21 -4.89 -0.15
C ARG A 59 -14.12 -6.11 0.02
N PRO A 60 -14.73 -6.63 -1.07
CA PRO A 60 -15.57 -7.83 -1.01
C PRO A 60 -14.82 -9.06 -0.45
N ASP A 61 -15.54 -9.92 0.26
CA ASP A 61 -14.97 -11.13 0.90
C ASP A 61 -14.20 -12.03 -0.08
N ALA A 62 -14.66 -12.12 -1.33
CA ALA A 62 -13.99 -12.90 -2.38
C ALA A 62 -12.53 -12.46 -2.62
N LEU A 63 -12.24 -11.17 -2.42
CA LEU A 63 -10.93 -10.53 -2.59
C LEU A 63 -10.16 -10.38 -1.27
N ALA A 64 -10.69 -10.89 -0.17
CA ALA A 64 -10.07 -10.92 1.16
C ALA A 64 -9.64 -12.34 1.59
N SER A 65 -9.96 -13.34 0.75
CA SER A 65 -9.60 -14.74 0.92
C SER A 65 -8.09 -14.96 0.88
N ASP A 66 -7.63 -16.11 1.39
CA ASP A 66 -6.20 -16.47 1.39
C ASP A 66 -5.64 -16.73 -0.01
N THR A 67 -6.50 -16.90 -1.01
CA THR A 67 -6.13 -17.04 -2.42
C THR A 67 -6.18 -15.73 -3.18
N ALA A 68 -6.73 -14.67 -2.58
CA ALA A 68 -6.75 -13.35 -3.19
C ALA A 68 -5.34 -12.78 -3.26
N THR A 69 -4.96 -12.31 -4.43
CA THR A 69 -3.63 -11.74 -4.67
C THR A 69 -3.62 -10.25 -4.37
N SER A 70 -2.43 -9.69 -4.13
CA SER A 70 -2.28 -8.22 -4.06
C SER A 70 -2.73 -7.56 -5.37
N PHE A 71 -2.56 -8.24 -6.50
CA PHE A 71 -3.04 -7.76 -7.80
C PHE A 71 -4.56 -7.60 -7.83
N ASP A 72 -5.33 -8.59 -7.35
CA ASP A 72 -6.80 -8.50 -7.37
C ASP A 72 -7.31 -7.34 -6.51
N ALA A 73 -6.66 -7.09 -5.36
CA ALA A 73 -6.99 -5.98 -4.48
C ALA A 73 -6.70 -4.62 -5.12
N VAL A 74 -5.57 -4.50 -5.84
CA VAL A 74 -5.23 -3.30 -6.62
C VAL A 74 -6.21 -3.11 -7.77
N LYS A 75 -6.48 -4.16 -8.56
CA LYS A 75 -7.41 -4.09 -9.69
C LYS A 75 -8.80 -3.64 -9.27
N HIS A 76 -9.36 -4.23 -8.21
CA HIS A 76 -10.65 -3.83 -7.66
C HIS A 76 -10.68 -2.35 -7.27
N SER A 77 -9.57 -1.86 -6.70
CA SER A 77 -9.44 -0.46 -6.32
C SER A 77 -9.47 0.45 -7.54
N LEU A 78 -8.68 0.16 -8.58
CA LEU A 78 -8.67 0.94 -9.82
C LEU A 78 -10.03 0.90 -10.53
N ASP A 79 -10.65 -0.27 -10.61
CA ASP A 79 -11.99 -0.42 -11.21
C ASP A 79 -13.01 0.48 -10.48
N TYR A 80 -12.97 0.54 -9.14
CA TYR A 80 -13.83 1.42 -8.36
C TYR A 80 -13.59 2.91 -8.69
N TYR A 81 -12.33 3.36 -8.73
CA TYR A 81 -12.04 4.76 -9.07
C TYR A 81 -12.47 5.12 -10.48
N ALA A 82 -12.23 4.24 -11.45
CA ALA A 82 -12.61 4.48 -12.84
C ALA A 82 -14.13 4.52 -13.00
N GLN A 83 -14.86 3.57 -12.41
CA GLN A 83 -16.30 3.42 -12.62
C GLN A 83 -17.14 4.36 -11.76
N GLU A 84 -16.80 4.53 -10.49
CA GLU A 84 -17.62 5.28 -9.53
C GLU A 84 -17.20 6.76 -9.45
N LEU A 85 -15.93 7.06 -9.71
CA LEU A 85 -15.36 8.41 -9.53
C LEU A 85 -14.83 9.03 -10.83
N GLY A 86 -14.76 8.27 -11.93
CA GLY A 86 -14.19 8.75 -13.19
C GLY A 86 -12.72 9.19 -13.07
N ARG A 87 -11.96 8.59 -12.15
CA ARG A 87 -10.56 8.90 -11.89
C ARG A 87 -9.67 7.75 -12.34
N GLU A 88 -8.61 8.09 -13.07
CA GLU A 88 -7.58 7.16 -13.54
C GLU A 88 -6.21 7.58 -12.97
N PHE A 89 -5.24 6.67 -12.99
CA PHE A 89 -3.91 6.87 -12.43
C PHE A 89 -2.84 6.31 -13.38
N ASP A 90 -1.73 7.04 -13.52
CA ASP A 90 -0.61 6.64 -14.39
C ASP A 90 0.37 5.70 -13.68
N ILE A 91 0.53 5.86 -12.36
CA ILE A 91 1.48 5.12 -11.54
C ILE A 91 0.78 4.59 -10.29
N ILE A 92 1.05 3.33 -9.95
CA ILE A 92 0.57 2.68 -8.73
C ILE A 92 1.78 2.43 -7.82
N VAL A 93 1.73 2.99 -6.61
CA VAL A 93 2.73 2.74 -5.57
C VAL A 93 2.16 1.76 -4.57
N LEU A 94 2.51 0.48 -4.70
CA LEU A 94 2.05 -0.57 -3.78
C LEU A 94 2.90 -0.57 -2.51
N LEU A 95 2.32 -0.11 -1.40
CA LEU A 95 3.00 -0.02 -0.10
C LEU A 95 2.44 -1.03 0.90
N GLU A 96 3.27 -2.00 1.31
CA GLU A 96 2.89 -2.95 2.34
C GLU A 96 3.05 -2.33 3.75
N PRO A 97 2.02 -2.42 4.64
CA PRO A 97 2.08 -1.96 6.03
C PRO A 97 3.17 -2.63 6.88
N THR A 98 3.70 -3.77 6.41
CA THR A 98 4.72 -4.57 7.10
C THR A 98 6.14 -4.03 6.99
N SER A 99 6.33 -2.92 6.28
CA SER A 99 7.61 -2.21 6.20
C SER A 99 7.48 -0.80 6.82
N PRO A 100 7.26 -0.71 8.15
CA PRO A 100 7.00 0.58 8.82
C PRO A 100 8.22 1.50 8.88
N LEU A 101 9.42 0.99 8.56
CA LEU A 101 10.67 1.75 8.54
C LEU A 101 10.97 2.41 7.19
N ARG A 102 10.09 2.22 6.19
CA ARG A 102 10.21 2.88 4.88
C ARG A 102 10.05 4.38 5.07
N GLU A 103 10.98 5.15 4.52
CA GLU A 103 10.94 6.62 4.57
C GLU A 103 10.26 7.19 3.32
N ASN A 104 9.79 8.43 3.40
CA ASN A 104 9.18 9.11 2.25
C ASN A 104 10.23 9.36 1.14
N THR A 105 11.49 9.56 1.52
CA THR A 105 12.65 9.67 0.64
C THR A 105 12.88 8.41 -0.20
N ASP A 106 12.62 7.21 0.35
CA ASP A 106 12.70 5.96 -0.41
C ASP A 106 11.70 5.98 -1.58
N ILE A 107 10.46 6.39 -1.31
CA ILE A 107 9.39 6.48 -2.30
C ILE A 107 9.73 7.53 -3.36
N SER A 108 10.10 8.74 -2.94
CA SER A 108 10.50 9.83 -3.85
C SER A 108 11.66 9.42 -4.76
N ASN A 109 12.69 8.77 -4.21
CA ASN A 109 13.82 8.28 -5.00
C ASN A 109 13.41 7.20 -6.01
N MET A 110 12.50 6.31 -5.63
CA MET A 110 11.99 5.27 -6.54
C MET A 110 11.16 5.87 -7.67
N LEU A 111 10.26 6.82 -7.36
CA LEU A 111 9.45 7.52 -8.36
C LEU A 111 10.33 8.31 -9.34
N SER A 112 11.30 9.07 -8.83
CA SER A 112 12.23 9.82 -9.69
C SER A 112 13.04 8.91 -10.62
N LYS A 113 13.51 7.75 -10.12
CA LYS A 113 14.20 6.76 -10.97
C LYS A 113 13.28 6.14 -12.02
N LEU A 114 12.05 5.82 -11.65
CA LEU A 114 11.07 5.28 -12.60
C LEU A 114 10.76 6.31 -13.70
N GLU A 115 10.55 7.57 -13.33
CA GLU A 115 10.29 8.67 -14.27
C GLU A 115 11.45 8.84 -15.27
N GLN A 116 12.70 8.84 -14.80
CA GLN A 116 13.89 8.93 -15.66
C GLN A 116 14.02 7.78 -16.67
N HIS A 117 13.38 6.64 -16.40
CA HIS A 117 13.48 5.43 -17.20
C HIS A 117 12.13 4.93 -17.72
N TYR A 118 11.07 5.77 -17.68
CA TYR A 118 9.70 5.36 -17.95
C TYR A 118 9.48 4.84 -19.38
N GLN A 119 10.34 5.25 -20.33
CA GLN A 119 10.29 4.75 -21.71
C GLN A 119 10.81 3.32 -21.87
N THR A 120 11.56 2.80 -20.88
CA THR A 120 12.23 1.50 -20.97
C THR A 120 11.92 0.55 -19.82
N HIS A 121 11.26 1.03 -18.77
CA HIS A 121 10.93 0.24 -17.58
C HIS A 121 9.46 0.46 -17.18
N ASP A 122 8.75 -0.64 -16.93
CA ASP A 122 7.35 -0.63 -16.51
C ASP A 122 7.17 -0.55 -14.98
N GLY A 123 8.24 -0.72 -14.21
CA GLY A 123 8.16 -0.72 -12.76
C GLY A 123 9.49 -0.77 -12.04
N ILE A 124 9.45 -0.48 -10.73
CA ILE A 124 10.60 -0.50 -9.83
C ILE A 124 10.19 -1.17 -8.52
N VAL A 125 11.08 -1.97 -7.93
CA VAL A 125 10.82 -2.74 -6.71
C VAL A 125 11.95 -2.51 -5.71
N SER A 126 11.60 -2.30 -4.43
CA SER A 126 12.57 -2.20 -3.34
C SER A 126 13.13 -3.58 -2.99
N LEU A 127 14.46 -3.68 -2.86
CA LEU A 127 15.16 -4.90 -2.45
C LEU A 127 16.04 -4.61 -1.23
N GLY A 128 16.18 -5.60 -0.35
CA GLY A 128 17.16 -5.60 0.74
C GLY A 128 18.25 -6.62 0.45
N GLU A 129 19.50 -6.29 0.81
CA GLU A 129 20.60 -7.25 0.75
C GLU A 129 20.34 -8.39 1.75
N VAL A 130 20.53 -9.63 1.29
CA VAL A 130 20.35 -10.83 2.12
C VAL A 130 21.69 -11.28 2.67
N SER A 131 21.72 -11.67 3.95
CA SER A 131 22.94 -12.16 4.61
C SER A 131 23.29 -13.60 4.22
N GLU A 132 22.34 -14.35 3.68
CA GLU A 132 22.49 -15.76 3.33
C GLU A 132 21.82 -16.06 1.98
N HIS A 133 22.34 -17.07 1.28
CA HIS A 133 21.78 -17.48 0.01
C HIS A 133 20.43 -18.18 0.24
N PRO A 134 19.38 -17.95 -0.58
CA PRO A 134 18.03 -18.50 -0.35
C PRO A 134 17.90 -20.02 -0.31
N SER A 135 18.98 -20.74 -0.63
CA SER A 135 19.03 -22.20 -0.66
C SER A 135 19.76 -22.83 0.52
N ILE A 136 20.26 -22.01 1.45
CA ILE A 136 20.91 -22.41 2.70
C ILE A 136 19.86 -22.33 3.81
#